data_AF-A0A1Y6BY89-F1
#
_entry.id   AF-A0A1Y6BY89-F1
#
_cell.length_a   1.000
_cell.length_b   1.000
_cell.length_c   1.000
_cell.angle_alpha   90.00
_cell.angle_beta   90.00
_cell.angle_gamma   90.00
#
_symmetry.space_group_name_H-M   'P 1'
#
loop_
_entity.id
_entity.type
_entity.pdbx_description
1 polymer ?
#
loop_
_entity_poly.entity_id
_entity_poly.type
_entity_poly.pdbx_seq_one_letter_code
_entity_poly.pdbx_strand_id
1 'polypeptide(L)'
;MHFSGKGAGAGMMLSSSMGPMGIAIGVAIDEGIAKEIGEAAGKAEFDIAQIVKAAFDRSKINQPLNVVVAHYGFVTAPSEEGVDDPVLPKLVLNVIGENLSKAIELDVYAGVAEGLCEKQAVELASVKSDGALVHTAFMVAAECSAVLVLEQAYN
;
A
#
# COMPACT_ATOMS: atom_id res chain seq x y z
N MET A 1 -1.14 -0.68 9.91
CA MET A 1 -1.57 0.07 8.71
C MET A 1 -0.99 1.48 8.80
N HIS A 2 -0.43 1.99 7.71
CA HIS A 2 0.15 3.32 7.62
C HIS A 2 -0.58 4.17 6.57
N PHE A 3 -0.56 5.49 6.72
CA PHE A 3 -0.98 6.42 5.70
C PHE A 3 0.09 7.51 5.60
N SER A 4 0.52 7.82 4.38
CA SER A 4 1.47 8.89 4.12
C SER A 4 0.89 9.78 3.03
N GLY A 5 0.44 10.97 3.41
CA GLY A 5 -0.34 11.79 2.50
C GLY A 5 -0.33 13.27 2.84
N LYS A 6 -1.46 13.92 2.53
CA LYS A 6 -1.62 15.37 2.59
C LYS A 6 -1.30 15.95 3.96
N GLY A 7 -1.39 15.19 5.06
CA GLY A 7 -1.01 15.64 6.39
C GLY A 7 0.49 15.93 6.49
N ALA A 8 1.37 14.98 6.17
CA ALA A 8 2.81 15.23 6.16
C ALA A 8 3.20 16.34 5.19
N GLY A 9 2.56 16.41 4.01
CA GLY A 9 2.76 17.49 3.03
C GLY A 9 2.30 18.87 3.54
N ALA A 10 1.08 18.95 4.08
CA ALA A 10 0.54 20.17 4.68
C ALA A 10 1.33 20.57 5.92
N GLY A 11 1.80 19.61 6.72
CA GLY A 11 2.63 19.88 7.89
C GLY A 11 3.97 20.49 7.54
N MET A 12 4.60 20.03 6.46
CA MET A 12 5.79 20.68 5.89
C MET A 12 5.50 22.10 5.40
N MET A 13 4.34 22.35 4.80
CA MET A 13 3.93 23.71 4.40
C MET A 13 3.65 24.60 5.62
N LEU A 14 2.93 24.09 6.61
CA LEU A 14 2.61 24.76 7.86
C LEU A 14 3.85 24.96 8.73
N SER A 15 4.89 24.17 8.54
CA SER A 15 6.16 24.34 9.25
C SER A 15 6.80 25.71 9.01
N SER A 16 6.54 26.31 7.85
CA SER A 16 7.02 27.66 7.53
C SER A 16 6.41 28.76 8.42
N SER A 17 5.17 28.55 8.87
CA SER A 17 4.39 29.54 9.65
C SER A 17 4.24 29.15 11.12
N MET A 18 4.22 27.85 11.42
CA MET A 18 3.96 27.28 12.74
C MET A 18 5.16 26.45 13.27
N GLY A 19 6.28 26.40 12.52
CA GLY A 19 7.49 25.72 12.94
C GLY A 19 7.29 24.21 13.16
N PRO A 20 7.95 23.62 14.16
CA PRO A 20 7.79 22.20 14.50
C PRO A 20 6.34 21.78 14.78
N MET A 21 5.49 22.72 15.22
CA MET A 21 4.07 22.46 15.47
C MET A 21 3.30 22.20 14.17
N GLY A 22 3.64 22.87 13.07
CA GLY A 22 3.04 22.62 11.76
C GLY A 22 3.30 21.18 11.29
N ILE A 23 4.53 20.69 11.47
CA ILE A 23 4.90 19.30 11.18
C ILE A 23 4.11 18.33 12.06
N ALA A 24 4.01 18.59 13.37
CA ALA A 24 3.26 17.75 14.29
C ALA A 24 1.75 17.68 13.96
N ILE A 25 1.15 18.80 13.53
CA ILE A 25 -0.23 18.84 13.05
C ILE A 25 -0.38 17.98 11.79
N GLY A 26 0.56 18.10 10.86
CA GLY A 26 0.57 17.29 9.64
C GLY A 26 0.64 15.78 9.92
N VAL A 27 1.55 15.37 10.80
CA VAL A 27 1.68 13.96 11.22
C VAL A 27 0.40 13.47 11.90
N ALA A 28 -0.21 14.27 12.77
CA ALA A 28 -1.47 13.92 13.43
C ALA A 28 -2.64 13.76 12.45
N ILE A 29 -2.67 14.52 11.35
CA ILE A 29 -3.67 14.36 10.28
C ILE A 29 -3.50 13.00 9.60
N ASP A 30 -2.26 12.65 9.21
CA ASP A 30 -1.98 11.37 8.55
C ASP A 30 -2.24 10.18 9.48
N GLU A 31 -1.91 10.29 10.77
CA GLU A 31 -2.25 9.28 11.79
C GLU A 31 -3.76 9.11 11.96
N GLY A 32 -4.53 10.21 11.97
CA GLY A 32 -5.98 10.18 12.03
C GLY A 32 -6.59 9.44 10.84
N ILE A 33 -6.12 9.72 9.63
CA ILE A 33 -6.55 9.04 8.40
C ILE A 33 -6.17 7.55 8.45
N ALA A 34 -4.93 7.22 8.84
CA ALA A 34 -4.49 5.84 8.97
C ALA A 34 -5.36 5.04 9.94
N LYS A 35 -5.78 5.66 11.04
CA LYS A 35 -6.68 5.05 12.03
C LYS A 35 -8.06 4.76 11.44
N GLU A 36 -8.66 5.72 10.74
CA GLU A 36 -9.98 5.55 10.12
C GLU A 36 -9.98 4.43 9.06
N ILE A 37 -8.96 4.38 8.19
CA ILE A 37 -8.80 3.27 7.22
C ILE A 37 -8.59 1.95 7.97
N GLY A 38 -7.78 1.95 9.03
CA GLY A 38 -7.52 0.76 9.85
C GLY A 38 -8.78 0.22 10.53
N GLU A 39 -9.67 1.10 11.01
CA GLU A 39 -10.96 0.72 11.58
C GLU A 39 -11.90 0.13 10.52
N ALA A 40 -11.94 0.69 9.31
CA ALA A 40 -12.70 0.13 8.19
C ALA A 40 -12.18 -1.25 7.80
N ALA A 41 -10.86 -1.41 7.69
CA ALA A 41 -10.22 -2.69 7.38
C ALA A 41 -10.46 -3.74 8.46
N GLY A 42 -10.38 -3.37 9.75
CA GLY A 42 -10.64 -4.27 10.87
C GLY A 42 -12.07 -4.81 10.91
N LYS A 43 -13.06 -4.04 10.43
CA LYS A 43 -14.45 -4.50 10.27
C LYS A 43 -14.63 -5.53 9.14
N ALA A 44 -13.67 -5.63 8.22
CA ALA A 44 -13.71 -6.53 7.07
C ALA A 44 -12.82 -7.77 7.23
N GLU A 45 -12.43 -8.13 8.47
CA GLU A 45 -11.52 -9.26 8.78
C GLU A 45 -10.21 -9.23 7.97
N PHE A 46 -9.68 -8.03 7.76
CA PHE A 46 -8.48 -7.81 6.96
C PHE A 46 -7.21 -8.39 7.62
N ASP A 47 -6.63 -9.44 7.04
CA ASP A 47 -5.32 -9.99 7.41
C ASP A 47 -4.35 -9.89 6.21
N ILE A 48 -3.49 -8.87 6.24
CA ILE A 48 -2.51 -8.63 5.16
C ILE A 48 -1.52 -9.77 4.99
N ALA A 49 -1.17 -10.49 6.06
CA ALA A 49 -0.23 -11.59 5.98
C ALA A 49 -0.86 -12.77 5.22
N GLN A 50 -2.14 -13.04 5.46
CA GLN A 50 -2.90 -14.04 4.71
C GLN A 50 -3.08 -13.64 3.24
N ILE A 51 -3.38 -12.38 2.96
CA ILE A 51 -3.52 -11.86 1.60
C ILE A 51 -2.21 -12.05 0.81
N VAL A 52 -1.08 -11.62 1.38
CA VAL A 52 0.24 -11.77 0.75
C VAL A 52 0.58 -13.25 0.57
N LYS A 53 0.38 -14.07 1.61
CA LYS A 53 0.63 -15.51 1.50
C LYS A 53 -0.19 -16.13 0.36
N ALA A 54 -1.48 -15.83 0.28
CA ALA A 54 -2.36 -16.37 -0.76
C ALA A 54 -1.92 -15.94 -2.16
N ALA A 55 -1.49 -14.69 -2.34
CA ALA A 55 -0.99 -14.20 -3.62
C ALA A 55 0.28 -14.95 -4.06
N PHE A 56 1.24 -15.15 -3.15
CA PHE A 56 2.47 -15.88 -3.43
C PHE A 56 2.23 -17.39 -3.60
N ASP A 57 1.29 -18.00 -2.87
CA ASP A 57 0.91 -19.41 -3.06
C ASP A 57 0.26 -19.64 -4.44
N ARG A 58 -0.51 -18.66 -4.94
CA ARG A 58 -1.09 -18.70 -6.30
C ARG A 58 -0.06 -18.46 -7.40
N SER A 59 1.04 -17.80 -7.07
CA SER A 59 2.11 -17.54 -8.02
C SER A 59 2.89 -18.82 -8.33
N LYS A 60 3.34 -18.99 -9.58
CA LYS A 60 4.11 -20.17 -10.03
C LYS A 60 5.59 -20.10 -9.63
N ILE A 61 5.89 -19.60 -8.42
CA ILE A 61 7.26 -19.47 -7.93
C ILE A 61 7.75 -20.85 -7.49
N ASN A 62 8.66 -21.45 -8.26
CA ASN A 62 9.20 -22.79 -8.01
C ASN A 62 10.41 -22.81 -7.06
N GLN A 63 10.50 -21.85 -6.13
CA GLN A 63 11.58 -21.77 -5.15
C GLN A 63 11.06 -21.37 -3.77
N PRO A 64 11.70 -21.83 -2.68
CA PRO A 64 11.33 -21.39 -1.35
C PRO A 64 11.62 -19.90 -1.19
N LEU A 65 10.58 -19.13 -0.89
CA LEU A 65 10.67 -17.71 -0.56
C LEU A 65 10.26 -17.48 0.89
N ASN A 66 11.02 -16.65 1.59
CA ASN A 66 10.62 -16.02 2.82
C ASN A 66 10.15 -14.60 2.48
N VAL A 67 8.83 -14.37 2.58
CA VAL A 67 8.19 -13.08 2.29
C VAL A 67 7.79 -12.45 3.61
N VAL A 68 8.35 -11.29 3.91
CA VAL A 68 8.04 -10.52 5.11
C VAL A 68 7.39 -9.21 4.71
N VAL A 69 6.19 -8.94 5.23
CA VAL A 69 5.53 -7.64 5.04
C VAL A 69 6.24 -6.61 5.92
N ALA A 70 6.96 -5.67 5.30
CA ALA A 70 7.69 -4.63 6.02
C ALA A 70 6.75 -3.48 6.39
N HIS A 71 6.05 -2.93 5.39
CA HIS A 71 5.11 -1.83 5.56
C HIS A 71 3.91 -2.00 4.62
N TYR A 72 2.74 -1.57 5.05
CA TYR A 72 1.55 -1.53 4.20
C TYR A 72 0.66 -0.34 4.58
N GLY A 73 0.02 0.26 3.59
CA GLY A 73 -0.72 1.50 3.77
C GLY A 73 -1.31 2.08 2.51
N PHE A 74 -1.73 3.34 2.58
CA PHE A 74 -2.11 4.11 1.40
C PHE A 74 -1.22 5.35 1.29
N VAL A 75 -0.96 5.79 0.07
CA VAL A 75 -0.31 7.07 -0.22
C VAL A 75 -1.19 7.91 -1.12
N THR A 76 -1.07 9.22 -1.02
CA THR A 76 -1.77 10.13 -1.94
C THR A 76 -1.13 10.11 -3.33
N ALA A 77 -1.96 10.11 -4.36
CA ALA A 77 -1.54 10.20 -5.76
C ALA A 77 -1.80 11.60 -6.33
N PRO A 78 -1.17 11.96 -7.47
CA PRO A 78 -1.58 13.13 -8.24
C PRO A 78 -3.07 13.07 -8.58
N SER A 79 -3.71 14.23 -8.73
CA SER A 79 -5.12 14.30 -9.13
C SER A 79 -5.35 13.55 -10.43
N GLU A 80 -6.26 12.58 -10.41
CA GLU A 80 -6.75 11.86 -11.58
C GLU A 80 -8.15 12.38 -11.93
N GLU A 81 -8.44 12.48 -13.23
CA GLU A 81 -9.70 13.03 -13.69
C GLU A 81 -10.87 12.15 -13.23
N GLY A 82 -11.81 12.75 -12.48
CA GLY A 82 -12.98 12.04 -11.95
C GLY A 82 -12.76 11.28 -10.63
N VAL A 83 -11.59 11.42 -9.99
CA VAL A 83 -11.30 10.82 -8.67
C VAL A 83 -10.97 11.94 -7.68
N ASP A 84 -11.82 12.13 -6.67
CA ASP A 84 -11.55 13.11 -5.61
C ASP A 84 -10.61 12.51 -4.54
N ASP A 85 -9.60 13.27 -4.15
CA ASP A 85 -8.54 12.85 -3.23
C ASP A 85 -7.98 11.43 -3.52
N PRO A 86 -7.33 11.22 -4.68
CA PRO A 86 -6.87 9.90 -5.09
C PRO A 86 -5.78 9.36 -4.18
N VAL A 87 -5.91 8.09 -3.79
CA VAL A 87 -4.92 7.34 -3.03
C VAL A 87 -4.61 6.00 -3.67
N LEU A 88 -3.38 5.54 -3.50
CA LEU A 88 -2.88 4.27 -4.00
C LEU A 88 -2.55 3.34 -2.82
N PRO A 89 -2.92 2.05 -2.89
CA PRO A 89 -2.41 1.09 -1.92
C PRO A 89 -0.90 1.01 -2.09
N LYS A 90 -0.18 1.01 -0.97
CA LYS A 90 1.25 0.82 -0.88
C LYS A 90 1.54 -0.43 -0.10
N LEU A 91 2.22 -1.38 -0.72
CA LEU A 91 2.68 -2.59 -0.08
C LEU A 91 4.20 -2.69 -0.24
N VAL A 92 4.90 -2.78 0.88
CA VAL A 92 6.35 -2.94 0.97
C VAL A 92 6.65 -4.32 1.52
N LEU A 93 7.22 -5.17 0.68
CA LEU A 93 7.63 -6.53 1.03
C LEU A 93 9.13 -6.64 1.03
N ASN A 94 9.66 -7.43 1.96
CA ASN A 94 11.02 -7.95 1.92
C ASN A 94 10.95 -9.41 1.49
N VAL A 95 11.42 -9.69 0.28
CA VAL A 95 11.43 -11.04 -0.28
C VAL A 95 12.85 -11.58 -0.25
N ILE A 96 13.04 -12.71 0.43
CA ILE A 96 14.32 -13.42 0.53
C ILE A 96 14.12 -14.80 -0.08
N GLY A 97 14.95 -15.16 -1.04
CA GLY A 97 14.92 -16.47 -1.70
C GLY A 97 16.34 -17.00 -1.85
N GLU A 98 16.49 -18.31 -2.02
CA GLU A 98 17.82 -18.94 -2.17
C GLU A 98 18.61 -18.37 -3.36
N ASN A 99 17.92 -17.96 -4.42
CA ASN A 99 18.50 -17.33 -5.61
C ASN A 99 18.45 -15.79 -5.59
N LEU A 100 17.91 -15.19 -4.53
CA LEU A 100 17.84 -13.74 -4.40
C LEU A 100 19.03 -13.25 -3.58
N SER A 101 19.97 -12.59 -4.25
CA SER A 101 21.20 -12.10 -3.63
C SER A 101 20.97 -10.97 -2.61
N LYS A 102 19.80 -10.32 -2.64
CA LYS A 102 19.37 -9.27 -1.70
C LYS A 102 17.87 -9.34 -1.45
N ALA A 103 17.45 -8.84 -0.28
CA ALA A 103 16.05 -8.55 -0.02
C ALA A 103 15.54 -7.57 -1.09
N ILE A 104 14.52 -7.98 -1.84
CA ILE A 104 13.85 -7.08 -2.77
C ILE A 104 12.84 -6.29 -1.95
N GLU A 105 13.01 -4.98 -1.90
CA GLU A 105 11.99 -4.05 -1.43
C GLU A 105 11.10 -3.69 -2.63
N LEU A 106 9.88 -4.24 -2.64
CA LEU A 106 8.90 -3.93 -3.69
C LEU A 106 8.00 -2.80 -3.21
N ASP A 107 8.00 -1.68 -3.92
CA ASP A 107 7.07 -0.57 -3.67
C ASP A 107 5.92 -0.63 -4.69
N VAL A 108 4.87 -1.39 -4.34
CA VAL A 108 3.75 -1.66 -5.26
C VAL A 108 2.64 -0.66 -5.05
N TYR A 109 2.32 0.07 -6.12
CA TYR A 109 1.17 0.95 -6.27
C TYR A 109 0.24 0.37 -7.33
N ALA A 110 -0.74 -0.45 -6.98
CA ALA A 110 -1.48 -1.21 -7.99
C ALA A 110 -2.98 -1.38 -7.74
N GLY A 111 -3.74 -1.33 -8.84
CA GLY A 111 -4.99 -2.02 -9.09
C GLY A 111 -4.85 -2.98 -10.29
N VAL A 112 -5.88 -3.76 -10.63
CA VAL A 112 -5.87 -4.64 -11.81
C VAL A 112 -6.67 -3.98 -12.90
N ALA A 113 -5.99 -3.50 -13.93
CA ALA A 113 -6.61 -3.18 -15.20
C ALA A 113 -6.19 -4.27 -16.20
N GLU A 114 -7.17 -4.99 -16.74
CA GLU A 114 -6.96 -5.99 -17.82
C GLU A 114 -5.92 -7.09 -17.52
N GLY A 115 -5.72 -7.42 -16.24
CA GLY A 115 -4.75 -8.45 -15.82
C GLY A 115 -3.30 -7.99 -15.76
N LEU A 116 -3.06 -6.69 -15.96
CA LEU A 116 -1.75 -6.05 -15.76
C LEU A 116 -1.75 -5.23 -14.47
N CYS A 117 -0.57 -5.13 -13.88
CA CYS A 117 -0.33 -4.34 -12.67
C CYS A 117 -0.21 -2.87 -13.04
N GLU A 118 -1.32 -2.15 -12.93
CA GLU A 118 -1.39 -0.71 -13.20
C GLU A 118 -1.73 0.07 -11.95
N LYS A 119 -1.32 1.34 -11.88
CA LYS A 119 -1.71 2.23 -10.80
C LYS A 119 -3.20 2.52 -10.92
N GLN A 120 -4.00 2.07 -9.97
CA GLN A 120 -5.42 2.40 -9.89
C GLN A 120 -5.64 3.22 -8.63
N ALA A 121 -5.85 4.52 -8.79
CA ALA A 121 -6.23 5.35 -7.66
C ALA A 121 -7.65 5.03 -7.22
N VAL A 122 -7.87 5.07 -5.92
CA VAL A 122 -9.20 5.00 -5.30
C VAL A 122 -9.40 6.27 -4.47
N GLU A 123 -10.65 6.68 -4.30
CA GLU A 123 -10.95 7.85 -3.48
C GLU A 123 -10.65 7.59 -2.01
N LEU A 124 -10.01 8.56 -1.34
CA LEU A 124 -9.72 8.48 0.08
C LEU A 124 -10.98 8.26 0.94
N ALA A 125 -12.09 8.91 0.60
CA ALA A 125 -13.34 8.78 1.33
C ALA A 125 -13.88 7.33 1.29
N SER A 126 -13.70 6.66 0.16
CA SER A 126 -14.14 5.28 -0.05
C SER A 126 -13.33 4.29 0.80
N VAL A 127 -12.00 4.41 0.82
CA VAL A 127 -11.15 3.51 1.66
C VAL A 127 -11.31 3.72 3.17
N LYS A 128 -11.79 4.90 3.59
CA LYS A 128 -12.09 5.20 5.00
C LYS A 128 -13.39 4.57 5.49
N SER A 129 -14.29 4.21 4.58
CA SER A 129 -15.65 3.77 4.90
C SER A 129 -15.95 2.33 4.49
N ASP A 130 -15.27 1.84 3.44
CA ASP A 130 -15.47 0.52 2.87
C ASP A 130 -14.22 -0.36 3.08
N GLY A 131 -14.29 -1.23 4.08
CA GLY A 131 -13.22 -2.20 4.36
C GLY A 131 -13.04 -3.26 3.26
N ALA A 132 -14.08 -3.54 2.46
CA ALA A 132 -13.98 -4.49 1.34
C ALA A 132 -13.17 -3.90 0.18
N LEU A 133 -13.27 -2.58 -0.05
CA LEU A 133 -12.39 -1.88 -0.98
C LEU A 133 -10.93 -1.94 -0.51
N VAL A 134 -10.68 -1.74 0.79
CA VAL A 134 -9.33 -1.88 1.36
C VAL A 134 -8.79 -3.30 1.16
N HIS A 135 -9.61 -4.31 1.48
CA HIS A 135 -9.24 -5.71 1.25
C HIS A 135 -8.89 -5.99 -0.21
N THR A 136 -9.75 -5.56 -1.13
CA THR A 136 -9.56 -5.75 -2.58
C THR A 136 -8.30 -5.05 -3.08
N ALA A 137 -8.06 -3.80 -2.67
CA ALA A 137 -6.89 -3.02 -3.07
C ALA A 137 -5.58 -3.73 -2.67
N PHE A 138 -5.51 -4.30 -1.46
CA PHE A 138 -4.31 -5.03 -1.03
C PHE A 138 -4.21 -6.44 -1.59
N MET A 139 -5.32 -7.13 -1.90
CA MET A 139 -5.26 -8.39 -2.65
C MET A 139 -4.57 -8.18 -3.99
N VAL A 140 -4.96 -7.12 -4.68
CA VAL A 140 -4.40 -6.76 -5.98
C VAL A 140 -2.93 -6.37 -5.86
N ALA A 141 -2.58 -5.50 -4.89
CA ALA A 141 -1.19 -5.12 -4.66
C ALA A 141 -0.31 -6.35 -4.34
N ALA A 142 -0.84 -7.33 -3.59
CA ALA A 142 -0.14 -8.57 -3.29
C ALA A 142 0.04 -9.45 -4.53
N GLU A 143 -0.98 -9.61 -5.38
CA GLU A 143 -0.85 -10.34 -6.65
C GLU A 143 0.20 -9.71 -7.55
N CYS A 144 0.18 -8.38 -7.65
CA CYS A 144 1.18 -7.64 -8.41
C CYS A 144 2.59 -7.81 -7.88
N SER A 145 2.76 -7.80 -6.56
CA SER A 145 4.06 -8.06 -5.95
C SER A 145 4.61 -9.44 -6.33
N ALA A 146 3.76 -10.48 -6.35
CA ALA A 146 4.17 -11.83 -6.70
C ALA A 146 4.61 -11.95 -8.17
N VAL A 147 3.93 -11.26 -9.09
CA VAL A 147 4.32 -11.17 -10.50
C VAL A 147 5.67 -10.48 -10.65
N LEU A 148 5.90 -9.36 -9.98
CA LEU A 148 7.17 -8.64 -10.03
C LEU A 148 8.35 -9.46 -9.46
N VAL A 149 8.11 -10.24 -8.40
CA VAL A 149 9.13 -11.17 -7.87
C VAL A 149 9.50 -12.23 -8.91
N LEU A 150 8.52 -12.79 -9.62
CA LEU A 150 8.78 -13.74 -10.69
C LEU A 150 9.67 -13.12 -11.77
N GLU A 151 9.39 -11.89 -12.20
CA GLU A 151 10.21 -11.20 -13.21
C GLU A 151 11.65 -10.96 -12.75
N GLN A 152 11.88 -10.70 -11.46
CA GLN A 152 13.23 -10.50 -10.91
C GLN A 152 13.96 -11.79 -10.57
N ALA A 153 13.25 -12.89 -10.30
CA ALA A 153 13.87 -14.19 -10.02
C ALA A 153 14.34 -14.94 -11.28
N TYR A 154 13.78 -14.60 -12.45
CA TYR A 154 14.06 -15.26 -13.73
C TYR A 154 14.83 -14.41 -14.75
N ASN A 155 15.23 -13.17 -14.40
CA ASN A 155 16.15 -12.33 -15.18
C ASN A 155 17.54 -12.29 -14.51
#